data_AF-A0AAE9F721-F1
#
_entry.id   AF-A0AAE9F721-F1
#
_cell.length_a   1.000
_cell.length_b   1.000
_cell.length_c   1.000
_cell.angle_alpha   90.00
_cell.angle_beta   90.00
_cell.angle_gamma   90.00
#
_symmetry.space_group_name_H-M   'P 1'
#
loop_
_entity.id
_entity.type
_entity.pdbx_description
1 polymer ?
#
loop_
_entity_poly.entity_id
_entity_poly.type
_entity_poly.pdbx_seq_one_letter_code
_entity_poly.pdbx_strand_id
1 'polypeptide(L)'
;MTPISWLPTASSSMLGLFSLAGVPHTVQFYAAGMVGCLSMSAMISLFENRHNVIQNNRFRISKQPIRFLIVGINYLFAVVYPIPFLFGLPDQDSAKLSILQTIACPSEEFFQLPVFTISINPEFKTYAAISMFICTVFMMFQLKFYASTCIYYLVLSKSKNSSKVTIDRQRKFFYGILIQISIPYLFMLPAIGYTCYSIFRNYYNQDLNNFFILFANFYGTVATFALLFSHTPYRDFFRKVICWEKTKPIGKISTSGNRPSAFIK
;
A
#
# COMPACT_ATOMS: atom_id res chain seq x y z
N MET A 1 13.74 -3.86 -1.23
CA MET A 1 14.40 -4.53 -0.11
C MET A 1 13.88 -5.94 -0.10
N THR A 2 14.76 -6.94 -0.06
CA THR A 2 14.37 -8.36 0.04
C THR A 2 14.85 -8.87 1.39
N PRO A 3 14.08 -8.64 2.47
CA PRO A 3 14.54 -9.03 3.78
C PRO A 3 14.56 -10.55 3.89
N ILE A 4 15.54 -11.07 4.64
CA ILE A 4 15.46 -12.42 5.19
C ILE A 4 14.88 -12.25 6.59
N SER A 5 13.80 -12.96 6.90
CA SER A 5 13.09 -12.84 8.18
C SER A 5 13.16 -14.14 8.97
N TRP A 6 13.34 -14.02 10.28
CA TRP A 6 13.35 -15.13 11.23
C TRP A 6 12.13 -15.04 12.14
N LEU A 7 10.99 -15.57 11.65
CA LEU A 7 9.78 -15.77 12.44
C LEU A 7 9.93 -17.05 13.28
N PRO A 8 9.51 -17.08 14.56
CA PRO A 8 8.52 -16.19 15.18
C PRO A 8 9.09 -14.91 15.82
N THR A 9 10.40 -14.73 15.87
CA THR A 9 11.00 -13.61 16.63
C THR A 9 10.80 -12.22 16.02
N ALA A 10 10.23 -12.15 14.82
CA ALA A 10 10.02 -10.92 14.05
C ALA A 10 11.32 -10.12 13.82
N SER A 11 12.45 -10.83 13.76
CA SER A 11 13.75 -10.28 13.37
C SER A 11 13.97 -10.44 11.87
N SER A 12 14.74 -9.55 11.27
CA SER A 12 15.00 -9.58 9.83
C SER A 12 16.33 -8.93 9.48
N SER A 13 16.98 -9.40 8.42
CA SER A 13 18.10 -8.71 7.81
C SER A 13 17.64 -8.01 6.54
N MET A 14 18.02 -6.74 6.37
CA MET A 14 17.65 -5.98 5.17
C MET A 14 18.75 -6.05 4.13
N LEU A 15 18.43 -6.69 3.01
CA LEU A 15 19.33 -6.85 1.87
C LEU A 15 18.86 -6.03 0.66
N GLY A 16 19.83 -5.67 -0.19
CA GLY A 16 19.61 -4.95 -1.45
C GLY A 16 20.46 -3.69 -1.58
N LEU A 17 20.10 -2.84 -2.55
CA LEU A 17 20.87 -1.65 -2.93
C LEU A 17 21.15 -0.69 -1.76
N PHE A 18 20.21 -0.49 -0.85
CA PHE A 18 20.42 0.38 0.31
C PHE A 18 21.41 -0.21 1.32
N SER A 19 21.39 -1.53 1.51
CA SER A 19 22.40 -2.21 2.33
C SER A 19 23.79 -2.13 1.68
N LEU A 20 23.87 -2.32 0.35
CA LEU A 20 25.12 -2.15 -0.41
C LEU A 20 25.67 -0.72 -0.38
N ALA A 21 24.78 0.28 -0.33
CA ALA A 21 25.14 1.69 -0.19
C ALA A 21 25.48 2.09 1.26
N GLY A 22 25.48 1.15 2.21
CA GLY A 22 25.81 1.42 3.61
C GLY A 22 24.72 2.16 4.39
N VAL A 23 23.47 2.17 3.91
CA VAL A 23 22.36 2.81 4.61
C VAL A 23 22.03 2.03 5.90
N PRO A 24 21.97 2.67 7.08
CA PRO A 24 21.68 1.98 8.33
C PRO A 24 20.34 1.22 8.31
N HIS A 25 20.30 0.03 8.91
CA HIS A 25 19.09 -0.79 9.00
C HIS A 25 17.91 -0.06 9.65
N THR A 26 18.17 0.80 10.63
CA THR A 26 17.15 1.65 11.26
C THR A 26 16.44 2.56 10.26
N VAL A 27 17.18 3.18 9.34
CA VAL A 27 16.63 4.07 8.30
C VAL A 27 15.85 3.24 7.28
N GLN A 28 16.38 2.09 6.89
CA GLN A 28 15.71 1.17 5.99
C GLN A 28 14.39 0.64 6.58
N PHE A 29 14.35 0.33 7.88
CA PHE A 29 13.15 -0.06 8.61
C PHE A 29 12.09 1.04 8.61
N TYR A 30 12.50 2.26 8.99
CA TYR A 30 11.62 3.43 8.97
C TYR A 30 11.03 3.68 7.58
N ALA A 31 11.87 3.62 6.54
CA ALA A 31 11.45 3.79 5.15
C ALA A 31 10.45 2.70 4.72
N ALA A 32 10.68 1.44 5.09
CA ALA A 32 9.75 0.35 4.78
C ALA A 32 8.38 0.55 5.43
N GLY A 33 8.35 0.93 6.72
CA GLY A 33 7.12 1.27 7.43
C GLY A 33 6.37 2.44 6.79
N MET A 34 7.09 3.52 6.46
CA MET A 34 6.54 4.68 5.75
C MET A 34 5.93 4.29 4.42
N VAL A 35 6.65 3.55 3.57
CA VAL A 35 6.15 3.14 2.24
C VAL A 35 4.88 2.31 2.36
N GLY A 36 4.81 1.40 3.36
CA GLY A 36 3.59 0.64 3.65
C GLY A 36 2.40 1.53 3.98
N CYS A 37 2.56 2.45 4.94
CA CYS A 37 1.49 3.38 5.32
C CYS A 37 1.12 4.35 4.18
N LEU A 38 2.10 4.88 3.44
CA LEU A 38 1.87 5.78 2.30
C LEU A 38 1.09 5.07 1.18
N SER A 39 1.41 3.81 0.92
CA SER A 39 0.68 3.00 -0.07
C SER A 39 -0.79 2.85 0.32
N MET A 40 -1.09 2.61 1.60
CA MET A 40 -2.47 2.55 2.09
C MET A 40 -3.17 3.92 2.03
N SER A 41 -2.50 5.00 2.41
CA SER A 41 -3.02 6.37 2.28
C SER A 41 -3.31 6.74 0.82
N ALA A 42 -2.49 6.30 -0.12
CA ALA A 42 -2.71 6.49 -1.55
C ALA A 42 -3.94 5.71 -2.05
N MET A 43 -4.13 4.47 -1.60
CA MET A 43 -5.33 3.69 -1.92
C MET A 43 -6.60 4.35 -1.37
N ILE A 44 -6.58 4.82 -0.11
CA ILE A 44 -7.70 5.56 0.48
C ILE A 44 -8.00 6.83 -0.32
N SER A 45 -6.97 7.60 -0.66
CA SER A 45 -7.12 8.84 -1.45
C SER A 45 -7.71 8.59 -2.84
N LEU A 46 -7.35 7.47 -3.47
CA LEU A 46 -7.89 7.07 -4.76
C LEU A 46 -9.39 6.76 -4.66
N PHE A 47 -9.82 6.04 -3.62
CA PHE A 47 -11.23 5.74 -3.37
C PHE A 47 -12.04 6.96 -2.96
N GLU A 48 -11.48 7.78 -2.08
CA GLU A 48 -12.02 9.09 -1.69
C GLU A 48 -12.27 9.96 -2.93
N ASN A 49 -11.32 9.98 -3.87
CA ASN A 49 -11.46 10.74 -5.10
C ASN A 49 -12.58 10.19 -6.00
N ARG A 50 -12.75 8.86 -6.07
CA ARG A 50 -13.86 8.26 -6.81
C ARG A 50 -15.20 8.57 -6.16
N HIS A 51 -15.28 8.37 -4.84
CA HIS A 51 -16.43 8.71 -4.01
C HIS A 51 -16.91 10.13 -4.27
N ASN A 52 -16.00 11.10 -4.40
CA ASN A 52 -16.33 12.50 -4.61
C ASN A 52 -16.65 12.91 -6.06
N VAL A 53 -16.26 12.12 -7.06
CA VAL A 53 -16.62 12.38 -8.47
C VAL A 53 -18.08 12.00 -8.77
N ILE A 54 -18.65 11.08 -7.99
CA ILE A 54 -20.04 10.65 -8.13
C ILE A 54 -20.97 11.79 -7.69
N GLN A 55 -21.69 12.39 -8.64
CA GLN A 55 -22.51 13.57 -8.37
C GLN A 55 -23.70 13.30 -7.43
N ASN A 56 -24.31 12.11 -7.53
CA ASN A 56 -25.48 11.73 -6.74
C ASN A 56 -25.14 11.16 -5.36
N ASN A 57 -23.87 11.18 -4.96
CA ASN A 57 -23.42 10.65 -3.69
C ASN A 57 -23.79 11.59 -2.53
N ARG A 58 -24.62 11.11 -1.60
CA ARG A 58 -25.03 11.87 -0.40
C ARG A 58 -23.86 12.17 0.53
N PHE A 59 -22.87 11.29 0.59
CA PHE A 59 -21.70 11.41 1.45
C PHE A 59 -20.55 12.19 0.80
N ARG A 60 -20.81 12.86 -0.33
CA ARG A 60 -19.81 13.64 -1.05
C ARG A 60 -19.30 14.80 -0.20
N ILE A 61 -17.99 14.93 -0.10
CA ILE A 61 -17.30 16.06 0.54
C ILE A 61 -17.16 17.17 -0.50
N SER A 62 -18.06 18.15 -0.46
CA SER A 62 -18.11 19.23 -1.45
C SER A 62 -17.03 20.31 -1.26
N LYS A 63 -16.61 20.55 -0.02
CA LYS A 63 -15.62 21.58 0.32
C LYS A 63 -14.19 21.07 0.07
N GLN A 64 -13.53 21.62 -0.95
CA GLN A 64 -12.14 21.32 -1.28
C GLN A 64 -11.14 21.44 -0.10
N PRO A 65 -11.15 22.50 0.73
CA PRO A 65 -10.17 22.60 1.82
C PRO A 65 -10.31 21.48 2.86
N ILE A 66 -11.54 21.06 3.17
CA ILE A 66 -11.79 19.94 4.10
C ILE A 66 -11.23 18.64 3.50
N ARG A 67 -11.41 18.45 2.20
CA ARG A 67 -10.91 17.28 1.50
C ARG A 67 -9.38 17.20 1.51
N PHE A 68 -8.71 18.32 1.20
CA PHE A 68 -7.25 18.41 1.29
C PHE A 68 -6.75 18.14 2.71
N LEU A 69 -7.47 18.63 3.73
CA LEU A 69 -7.13 18.37 5.12
C LEU A 69 -7.22 16.87 5.47
N ILE A 70 -8.33 16.20 5.12
CA ILE A 70 -8.51 14.75 5.40
C ILE A 70 -7.42 13.91 4.72
N VAL A 71 -7.18 14.17 3.43
CA VAL A 71 -6.13 13.48 2.67
C VAL A 71 -4.76 13.78 3.27
N GLY A 72 -4.48 15.05 3.59
CA GLY A 72 -3.23 15.49 4.21
C GLY A 72 -2.96 14.81 5.56
N ILE A 73 -3.99 14.65 6.40
CA ILE A 73 -3.88 13.94 7.68
C ILE A 73 -3.47 12.48 7.47
N ASN A 74 -4.06 11.77 6.50
CA ASN A 74 -3.69 10.38 6.21
C ASN A 74 -2.23 10.25 5.73
N TYR A 75 -1.73 11.20 4.94
CA TYR A 75 -0.32 11.20 4.51
C TYR A 75 0.63 11.60 5.63
N LEU A 76 0.28 12.59 6.45
CA LEU A 76 1.06 12.98 7.62
C LEU A 76 1.16 11.83 8.62
N PHE A 77 0.03 11.17 8.89
CA PHE A 77 -0.01 9.98 9.74
C PHE A 77 0.90 8.87 9.21
N ALA A 78 0.93 8.64 7.89
CA ALA A 78 1.81 7.62 7.30
C ALA A 78 3.31 7.89 7.53
N VAL A 79 3.71 9.16 7.67
CA VAL A 79 5.08 9.56 7.98
C VAL A 79 5.36 9.50 9.48
N VAL A 80 4.41 9.93 10.31
CA VAL A 80 4.59 10.03 11.77
C VAL A 80 4.45 8.67 12.47
N TYR A 81 3.55 7.80 11.99
CA TYR A 81 3.21 6.53 12.63
C TYR A 81 4.41 5.59 12.87
N PRO A 82 5.39 5.46 11.97
CA PRO A 82 6.55 4.60 12.22
C PRO A 82 7.55 5.15 13.25
N ILE A 83 7.50 6.44 13.60
CA ILE A 83 8.50 7.11 14.46
C ILE A 83 8.57 6.50 15.88
N PRO A 84 7.46 6.23 16.59
CA PRO A 84 7.50 5.64 17.93
C PRO A 84 8.26 4.31 18.01
N PHE A 85 8.28 3.53 16.93
CA PHE A 85 8.99 2.26 16.87
C PHE A 85 10.51 2.40 16.89
N LEU A 86 11.03 3.60 16.61
CA LEU A 86 12.47 3.90 16.66
C LEU A 86 12.98 4.08 18.09
N PHE A 87 12.12 4.46 19.03
CA PHE A 87 12.51 4.65 20.43
C PHE A 87 12.57 3.34 21.24
N GLY A 88 11.95 2.27 20.73
CA GLY A 88 11.96 0.95 21.38
C GLY A 88 13.08 0.02 20.92
N LEU A 89 14.00 0.52 20.08
CA LEU A 89 15.05 -0.29 19.47
C LEU A 89 16.07 -0.76 20.51
N PRO A 90 16.31 -2.08 20.61
CA PRO A 90 17.32 -2.61 21.51
C PRO A 90 18.72 -2.47 20.89
N ASP A 91 19.73 -2.66 21.74
CA ASP A 91 21.06 -3.01 21.25
C ASP A 91 20.97 -4.32 20.42
N GLN A 92 21.45 -4.28 19.18
CA GLN A 92 21.18 -5.35 18.21
C GLN A 92 22.02 -6.61 18.48
N ASP A 93 23.21 -6.46 19.08
CA ASP A 93 24.08 -7.59 19.42
C ASP A 93 23.50 -8.40 20.58
N SER A 94 23.08 -7.73 21.65
CA SER A 94 22.36 -8.40 22.75
C SER A 94 21.03 -8.98 22.30
N ALA A 95 20.31 -8.29 21.40
CA ALA A 95 19.06 -8.80 20.85
C ALA A 95 19.25 -10.08 20.02
N LYS A 96 20.34 -10.20 19.28
CA LYS A 96 20.70 -11.41 18.53
C LYS A 96 20.88 -12.61 19.46
N LEU A 97 21.49 -12.42 20.63
CA LEU A 97 21.62 -13.47 21.65
C LEU A 97 20.27 -13.87 22.25
N SER A 98 19.38 -12.91 22.52
CA SER A 98 18.02 -13.21 22.99
C SER A 98 17.18 -13.98 21.96
N ILE A 99 17.38 -13.71 20.66
CA ILE A 99 16.70 -14.44 19.59
C ILE A 99 17.10 -15.93 19.58
N LEU A 100 18.37 -16.24 19.86
CA LEU A 100 18.86 -17.62 19.94
C LEU A 100 18.23 -18.43 21.07
N GLN A 101 17.70 -17.77 22.10
CA GLN A 101 16.91 -18.44 23.15
C GLN A 101 15.54 -18.92 22.64
N THR A 102 15.01 -18.28 21.58
CA THR A 102 13.74 -18.67 20.94
C THR A 102 13.97 -19.60 19.75
N ILE A 103 15.00 -19.32 18.94
CA ILE A 103 15.38 -20.11 17.76
C ILE A 103 16.76 -20.71 18.04
N ALA A 104 16.78 -21.94 18.59
CA ALA A 104 18.03 -22.57 19.04
C ALA A 104 19.01 -22.87 17.88
N CYS A 105 18.49 -23.21 16.69
CA CYS A 105 19.28 -23.55 15.51
C CYS A 105 18.77 -22.78 14.29
N PRO A 106 19.09 -21.48 14.14
CA PRO A 106 18.72 -20.71 12.96
C PRO A 106 19.61 -21.08 11.76
N SER A 107 19.22 -20.66 10.56
CA SER A 107 20.06 -20.79 9.36
C SER A 107 21.41 -20.06 9.50
N GLU A 108 22.43 -20.50 8.75
CA GLU A 108 23.77 -19.89 8.77
C GLU A 108 23.75 -18.38 8.49
N GLU A 109 22.83 -17.95 7.63
CA GLU A 109 22.57 -16.55 7.28
C GLU A 109 22.32 -15.67 8.52
N PHE A 110 21.72 -16.22 9.57
CA PHE A 110 21.49 -15.50 10.83
C PHE A 110 22.79 -15.05 11.48
N PHE A 111 23.86 -15.84 11.38
CA PHE A 111 25.15 -15.52 11.97
C PHE A 111 25.94 -14.55 11.09
N GLN A 112 25.85 -14.71 9.78
CA GLN A 112 26.62 -13.94 8.80
C GLN A 112 26.04 -12.55 8.52
N LEU A 113 24.72 -12.41 8.60
CA LEU A 113 24.04 -11.16 8.25
C LEU A 113 23.75 -10.28 9.47
N PRO A 114 23.66 -8.95 9.27
CA PRO A 114 23.17 -8.04 10.30
C PRO A 114 21.69 -8.32 10.57
N VAL A 115 21.38 -8.79 11.78
CA VAL A 115 20.02 -9.08 12.22
C VAL A 115 19.46 -7.82 12.87
N PHE A 116 18.30 -7.37 12.37
CA PHE A 116 17.58 -6.24 12.95
C PHE A 116 16.29 -6.72 13.62
N THR A 117 16.03 -6.28 14.84
CA THR A 117 14.76 -6.49 15.53
C THR A 117 14.24 -5.22 16.17
N ILE A 118 12.92 -5.06 16.16
CA ILE A 118 12.23 -3.87 16.66
C ILE A 118 12.32 -3.79 18.18
N SER A 119 12.21 -4.94 18.86
CA SER A 119 12.35 -5.01 20.31
C SER A 119 12.55 -6.44 20.77
N ILE A 120 13.20 -6.61 21.92
CA ILE A 120 13.23 -7.85 22.68
C ILE A 120 12.29 -7.80 23.90
N ASN A 121 11.82 -6.61 24.28
CA ASN A 121 10.92 -6.42 25.41
C ASN A 121 9.50 -6.92 25.03
N PRO A 122 8.93 -7.91 25.76
CA PRO A 122 7.59 -8.43 25.50
C PRO A 122 6.49 -7.37 25.55
N GLU A 123 6.57 -6.39 26.45
CA GLU A 123 5.59 -5.32 26.58
C GLU A 123 5.60 -4.42 25.34
N PHE A 124 6.79 -4.05 24.87
CA PHE A 124 6.93 -3.24 23.66
C PHE A 124 6.49 -4.00 22.41
N LYS A 125 6.80 -5.31 22.30
CA LYS A 125 6.28 -6.16 21.23
C LYS A 125 4.75 -6.20 21.23
N THR A 126 4.13 -6.30 22.40
CA THR A 126 2.67 -6.31 22.55
C THR A 126 2.08 -4.96 22.16
N TYR A 127 2.65 -3.85 22.64
CA TYR A 127 2.28 -2.49 22.21
C TYR A 127 2.39 -2.32 20.70
N ALA A 128 3.50 -2.75 20.11
CA ALA A 128 3.75 -2.68 18.67
C ALA A 128 2.68 -3.45 17.88
N ALA A 129 2.37 -4.68 18.28
CA ALA A 129 1.35 -5.51 17.65
C ALA A 129 -0.05 -4.88 17.73
N ILE A 130 -0.45 -4.40 18.92
CA ILE A 130 -1.75 -3.74 19.12
C ILE A 130 -1.83 -2.45 18.30
N SER A 131 -0.77 -1.63 18.31
CA SER A 131 -0.68 -0.39 17.53
C SER A 131 -0.82 -0.66 16.02
N MET A 132 -0.11 -1.67 15.50
CA MET A 132 -0.23 -2.10 14.10
C MET A 132 -1.64 -2.60 13.76
N PHE A 133 -2.26 -3.36 14.65
CA PHE A 133 -3.62 -3.84 14.47
C PHE A 133 -4.64 -2.68 14.41
N ILE A 134 -4.59 -1.74 15.38
CA ILE A 134 -5.48 -0.57 15.42
C ILE A 134 -5.29 0.30 14.17
N CYS A 135 -4.04 0.59 13.80
CA CYS A 135 -3.71 1.34 12.59
C CYS A 135 -4.30 0.67 11.34
N THR A 136 -4.11 -0.64 11.20
CA THR A 136 -4.65 -1.41 10.08
C THR A 136 -6.17 -1.35 10.05
N VAL A 137 -6.85 -1.59 11.17
CA VAL A 137 -8.31 -1.55 11.27
C VAL A 137 -8.84 -0.16 10.88
N PHE A 138 -8.22 0.90 11.38
CA PHE A 138 -8.62 2.28 11.09
C PHE A 138 -8.50 2.62 9.59
N MET A 139 -7.36 2.31 8.97
CA MET A 139 -7.12 2.56 7.55
C MET A 139 -8.06 1.71 6.66
N MET A 140 -8.28 0.45 7.05
CA MET A 140 -9.20 -0.47 6.37
C MET A 140 -10.64 -0.01 6.47
N PHE A 141 -11.06 0.55 7.60
CA PHE A 141 -12.39 1.12 7.77
C PHE A 141 -12.63 2.28 6.78
N GLN A 142 -11.69 3.22 6.67
CA GLN A 142 -11.78 4.32 5.69
C GLN A 142 -11.88 3.80 4.26
N LEU A 143 -11.02 2.85 3.88
CA LEU A 143 -11.03 2.26 2.54
C LEU A 143 -12.38 1.59 2.26
N LYS A 144 -12.88 0.76 3.18
CA LYS A 144 -14.17 0.07 3.03
C LYS A 144 -15.33 1.03 2.94
N PHE A 145 -15.33 2.13 3.70
CA PHE A 145 -16.37 3.16 3.64
C PHE A 145 -16.46 3.81 2.25
N TYR A 146 -15.34 4.25 1.69
CA TYR A 146 -15.34 4.84 0.34
C TYR A 146 -15.64 3.79 -0.74
N ALA A 147 -15.12 2.57 -0.59
CA ALA A 147 -15.37 1.47 -1.53
C ALA A 147 -16.84 1.06 -1.57
N SER A 148 -17.49 0.87 -0.42
CA SER A 148 -18.89 0.50 -0.34
C SER A 148 -19.78 1.57 -0.96
N THR A 149 -19.47 2.85 -0.74
CA THR A 149 -20.19 3.97 -1.35
C THR A 149 -20.05 3.98 -2.87
N CYS A 150 -18.83 3.74 -3.38
CA CYS A 150 -18.60 3.61 -4.82
C CYS A 150 -19.39 2.44 -5.42
N ILE A 151 -19.39 1.27 -4.77
CA ILE A 151 -20.15 0.09 -5.22
C ILE A 151 -21.65 0.41 -5.26
N TYR A 152 -22.19 1.00 -4.20
CA TYR A 152 -23.61 1.34 -4.12
C TYR A 152 -24.03 2.29 -5.24
N TYR A 153 -23.33 3.41 -5.43
CA TYR A 153 -23.75 4.41 -6.42
C TYR A 153 -23.39 4.06 -7.87
N LEU A 154 -22.29 3.36 -8.13
CA LEU A 154 -21.88 3.01 -9.49
C LEU A 154 -22.55 1.73 -9.98
N VAL A 155 -22.73 0.72 -9.12
CA VAL A 155 -23.20 -0.60 -9.54
C VAL A 155 -24.67 -0.79 -9.23
N LEU A 156 -25.11 -0.49 -7.99
CA LEU A 156 -26.45 -0.83 -7.51
C LEU A 156 -27.50 0.25 -7.77
N SER A 157 -27.11 1.52 -7.71
CA SER A 157 -28.03 2.65 -7.86
C SER A 157 -28.35 2.94 -9.33
N LYS A 158 -29.63 3.21 -9.63
CA LYS A 158 -30.07 3.75 -10.92
C LYS A 158 -29.82 5.26 -10.93
N SER A 159 -28.66 5.69 -11.44
CA SER A 159 -28.34 7.11 -11.57
C SER A 159 -29.26 7.80 -12.58
N LYS A 160 -29.95 8.86 -12.15
CA LYS A 160 -30.85 9.67 -13.00
C LYS A 160 -30.15 10.86 -13.67
N ASN A 161 -28.98 11.26 -13.18
CA ASN A 161 -28.31 12.52 -13.52
C ASN A 161 -26.99 12.35 -14.29
N SER A 162 -26.71 11.15 -14.83
CA SER A 162 -25.48 10.91 -15.59
C SER A 162 -25.78 10.08 -16.83
N SER A 163 -25.15 10.42 -17.95
CA SER A 163 -25.32 9.68 -19.20
C SER A 163 -24.80 8.24 -19.05
N LYS A 164 -25.39 7.32 -19.81
CA LYS A 164 -24.98 5.90 -19.83
C LYS A 164 -23.49 5.74 -20.13
N VAL A 165 -22.99 6.50 -21.11
CA VAL A 165 -21.57 6.51 -21.51
C VAL A 165 -20.64 6.89 -20.35
N THR A 166 -20.98 7.92 -19.58
CA THR A 166 -20.18 8.36 -18.43
C THR A 166 -20.18 7.32 -17.32
N ILE A 167 -21.34 6.73 -17.03
CA ILE A 167 -21.47 5.67 -16.01
C ILE A 167 -20.64 4.44 -16.41
N ASP A 168 -20.72 4.00 -17.67
CA ASP A 168 -19.97 2.83 -18.14
C ASP A 168 -18.46 3.06 -18.07
N ARG A 169 -18.01 4.27 -18.40
CA ARG A 169 -16.60 4.66 -18.23
C ARG A 169 -16.17 4.65 -16.76
N GLN A 170 -17.00 5.16 -15.85
CA GLN A 170 -16.72 5.14 -14.42
C GLN A 170 -16.68 3.71 -13.86
N ARG A 171 -17.61 2.84 -14.28
CA ARG A 171 -17.65 1.42 -13.91
C ARG A 171 -16.40 0.68 -14.38
N LYS A 172 -16.02 0.82 -15.65
CA LYS A 172 -14.83 0.17 -16.20
C LYS A 172 -13.56 0.59 -15.44
N PHE A 173 -13.43 1.88 -15.12
CA PHE A 173 -12.33 2.37 -14.31
C PHE A 173 -12.36 1.80 -12.88
N PHE A 174 -13.53 1.78 -12.25
CA PHE A 174 -13.71 1.24 -10.91
C PHE A 174 -13.41 -0.26 -10.81
N TYR A 175 -13.82 -1.06 -11.79
CA TYR A 175 -13.45 -2.48 -11.86
C TYR A 175 -11.94 -2.67 -11.98
N GLY A 176 -11.24 -1.83 -12.75
CA GLY A 176 -9.77 -1.83 -12.80
C GLY A 176 -9.13 -1.59 -11.43
N ILE A 177 -9.68 -0.65 -10.66
CA ILE A 177 -9.22 -0.37 -9.29
C ILE A 177 -9.49 -1.56 -8.35
N LEU A 178 -10.67 -2.19 -8.45
CA LEU A 178 -11.00 -3.36 -7.62
C LEU A 178 -10.03 -4.53 -7.89
N ILE A 179 -9.66 -4.75 -9.16
CA ILE A 179 -8.61 -5.71 -9.52
C ILE A 179 -7.29 -5.34 -8.85
N GLN A 180 -6.85 -4.09 -8.94
CA GLN A 180 -5.61 -3.64 -8.30
C GLN A 180 -5.58 -3.86 -6.79
N ILE A 181 -6.70 -3.65 -6.09
CA ILE A 181 -6.77 -3.86 -4.64
C ILE A 181 -6.80 -5.34 -4.27
N SER A 182 -7.46 -6.18 -5.08
CA SER A 182 -7.50 -7.61 -4.81
C SER A 182 -6.10 -8.25 -4.79
N ILE A 183 -5.14 -7.69 -5.54
CA ILE A 183 -3.78 -8.23 -5.64
C ILE A 183 -3.03 -8.14 -4.31
N PRO A 184 -2.85 -6.97 -3.66
CA PRO A 184 -2.26 -6.91 -2.32
C PRO A 184 -2.95 -7.85 -1.31
N TYR A 185 -4.29 -7.98 -1.33
CA TYR A 185 -4.96 -8.94 -0.44
C TYR A 185 -4.57 -10.39 -0.72
N LEU A 186 -4.51 -10.78 -1.99
CA LEU A 186 -4.14 -12.13 -2.40
C LEU A 186 -2.74 -12.52 -1.93
N PHE A 187 -1.79 -11.59 -1.96
CA PHE A 187 -0.41 -11.84 -1.56
C PHE A 187 -0.15 -11.64 -0.06
N MET A 188 -0.74 -10.61 0.55
CA MET A 188 -0.48 -10.26 1.95
C MET A 188 -1.26 -11.14 2.94
N LEU A 189 -2.50 -11.55 2.63
CA LEU A 189 -3.29 -12.35 3.58
C LEU A 189 -2.63 -13.70 3.92
N PRO A 190 -2.11 -14.48 2.94
CA PRO A 190 -1.37 -15.71 3.26
C PRO A 190 -0.11 -15.44 4.07
N ALA A 191 0.67 -14.41 3.72
CA ALA A 191 1.90 -14.05 4.43
C ALA A 191 1.64 -13.62 5.88
N ILE A 192 0.59 -12.82 6.10
CA ILE A 192 0.13 -12.43 7.44
C ILE A 192 -0.38 -13.66 8.20
N GLY A 193 -1.17 -14.52 7.54
CA GLY A 193 -1.69 -15.76 8.14
C GLY A 193 -0.57 -16.68 8.63
N TYR A 194 0.46 -16.89 7.80
CA TYR A 194 1.64 -17.65 8.18
C TYR A 194 2.43 -16.97 9.30
N THR A 195 2.59 -15.64 9.25
CA THR A 195 3.28 -14.87 10.30
C THR A 195 2.59 -15.04 11.65
N CYS A 196 1.26 -14.87 11.69
CA CYS A 196 0.46 -15.11 12.88
C CYS A 196 0.60 -16.57 13.36
N TYR A 197 0.49 -17.54 12.46
CA TYR A 197 0.66 -18.96 12.79
C TYR A 197 2.03 -19.23 13.42
N SER A 198 3.11 -18.76 12.80
CA SER A 198 4.48 -18.91 13.31
C SER A 198 4.61 -18.30 14.70
N ILE A 199 4.15 -17.06 14.91
CA ILE A 199 4.21 -16.37 16.20
C ILE A 199 3.40 -17.09 17.28
N PHE A 200 2.11 -17.38 17.04
CA PHE A 200 1.24 -17.97 18.05
C PHE A 200 1.62 -19.41 18.42
N ARG A 201 2.23 -20.15 17.48
CA ARG A 201 2.67 -21.53 17.71
C ARG A 201 4.15 -21.64 18.07
N ASN A 202 4.87 -20.51 18.14
CA ASN A 202 6.34 -20.47 18.22
C ASN A 202 7.01 -21.41 17.19
N TYR A 203 6.45 -21.47 15.99
CA TYR A 203 6.89 -22.38 14.94
C TYR A 203 7.95 -21.70 14.06
N TYR A 204 9.17 -22.24 14.05
CA TYR A 204 10.27 -21.80 13.21
C TYR A 204 10.44 -22.74 12.01
N ASN A 205 10.45 -22.18 10.80
CA ASN A 205 10.83 -22.87 9.57
C ASN A 205 11.39 -21.85 8.57
N GLN A 206 12.69 -21.95 8.26
CA GLN A 206 13.33 -20.94 7.42
C GLN A 206 12.85 -20.98 5.96
N ASP A 207 12.60 -22.16 5.41
CA ASP A 207 12.13 -22.31 4.03
C ASP A 207 10.76 -21.65 3.85
N LEU A 208 9.85 -21.88 4.81
CA LEU A 208 8.53 -21.24 4.82
C LEU A 208 8.64 -19.73 5.07
N ASN A 209 9.52 -19.28 5.97
CA ASN A 209 9.78 -17.85 6.17
C ASN A 209 10.22 -17.18 4.86
N ASN A 210 11.22 -17.75 4.19
CA ASN A 210 11.75 -17.25 2.93
C ASN A 210 10.68 -17.27 1.83
N PHE A 211 9.91 -18.36 1.73
CA PHE A 211 8.82 -18.47 0.76
C PHE A 211 7.75 -17.40 0.96
N PHE A 212 7.22 -17.22 2.17
CA PHE A 212 6.16 -16.25 2.41
C PHE A 212 6.62 -14.80 2.29
N ILE A 213 7.87 -14.49 2.62
CA ILE A 213 8.45 -13.17 2.39
C ILE A 213 8.64 -12.91 0.89
N LEU A 214 9.14 -13.88 0.13
CA LEU A 214 9.27 -13.75 -1.33
C LEU A 214 7.90 -13.60 -1.99
N PHE A 215 6.92 -14.42 -1.58
CA PHE A 215 5.54 -14.37 -2.04
C PHE A 215 4.93 -13.00 -1.76
N ALA A 216 5.06 -12.49 -0.52
CA ALA A 216 4.59 -11.15 -0.17
C ALA A 216 5.24 -10.09 -1.06
N ASN A 217 6.57 -10.11 -1.25
CA ASN A 217 7.30 -9.14 -2.07
C ASN A 217 6.93 -9.19 -3.57
N PHE A 218 6.49 -10.35 -4.08
CA PHE A 218 6.10 -10.50 -5.47
C PHE A 218 4.82 -9.72 -5.84
N TYR A 219 4.04 -9.29 -4.86
CA TYR A 219 2.80 -8.53 -5.08
C TYR A 219 3.02 -7.28 -5.96
N GLY A 220 4.13 -6.56 -5.77
CA GLY A 220 4.40 -5.30 -6.45
C GLY A 220 4.56 -5.49 -7.96
N THR A 221 5.21 -6.59 -8.35
CA THR A 221 5.35 -6.99 -9.76
C THR A 221 3.98 -7.30 -10.37
N VAL A 222 3.17 -8.11 -9.70
CA VAL A 222 1.83 -8.49 -10.19
C VAL A 222 0.89 -7.29 -10.24
N ALA A 223 0.92 -6.42 -9.23
CA ALA A 223 0.13 -5.19 -9.18
C ALA A 223 0.50 -4.23 -10.33
N THR A 224 1.78 -4.15 -10.67
CA THR A 224 2.26 -3.33 -11.80
C THR A 224 1.75 -3.86 -13.13
N PHE A 225 1.84 -5.18 -13.37
CA PHE A 225 1.27 -5.78 -14.58
C PHE A 225 -0.25 -5.58 -14.66
N ALA A 226 -0.96 -5.74 -13.54
CA ALA A 226 -2.39 -5.49 -13.50
C ALA A 226 -2.73 -4.02 -13.81
N LEU A 227 -1.98 -3.05 -13.28
CA LEU A 227 -2.13 -1.64 -13.65
C LEU A 227 -1.95 -1.43 -15.16
N LEU A 228 -0.88 -2.00 -15.74
CA LEU A 228 -0.58 -1.90 -17.16
C LEU A 228 -1.68 -2.50 -18.03
N PHE A 229 -2.25 -3.65 -17.66
CA PHE A 229 -3.23 -4.37 -18.49
C PHE A 229 -4.69 -4.02 -18.21
N SER A 230 -5.04 -3.54 -17.02
CA SER A 230 -6.44 -3.24 -16.67
C SER A 230 -6.90 -1.87 -17.17
N HIS A 231 -5.98 -0.92 -17.41
CA HIS A 231 -6.34 0.45 -17.77
C HIS A 231 -5.93 0.81 -19.20
N THR A 232 -6.92 1.15 -20.03
CA THR A 232 -6.73 1.56 -21.44
C THR A 232 -5.56 2.52 -21.69
N PRO A 233 -5.41 3.66 -20.99
CA PRO A 233 -4.32 4.59 -21.28
C PRO A 233 -2.92 3.97 -21.03
N TYR A 234 -2.79 3.11 -20.02
CA TYR A 234 -1.54 2.42 -19.72
C TYR A 234 -1.23 1.34 -20.75
N ARG A 235 -2.24 0.57 -21.17
CA ARG A 235 -2.09 -0.43 -22.23
C ARG A 235 -1.68 0.20 -23.56
N ASP A 236 -2.30 1.32 -23.92
CA ASP A 236 -2.03 2.00 -25.19
C ASP A 236 -0.60 2.57 -25.18
N PHE A 237 -0.15 3.12 -24.05
CA PHE A 237 1.23 3.53 -23.87
C PHE A 237 2.20 2.34 -23.95
N PHE A 238 1.92 1.25 -23.23
CA PHE A 238 2.76 0.05 -23.23
C PHE A 238 2.89 -0.55 -24.64
N ARG A 239 1.79 -0.61 -25.40
CA ARG A 239 1.81 -1.02 -26.81
C ARG A 239 2.68 -0.11 -27.67
N LYS A 240 2.58 1.21 -27.50
CA LYS A 240 3.43 2.16 -28.25
C LYS A 240 4.91 1.98 -27.96
N VAL A 241 5.26 1.75 -26.70
CA VAL A 241 6.66 1.51 -26.28
C VAL A 241 7.19 0.21 -26.89
N ILE A 242 6.42 -0.88 -26.84
CA ILE A 242 6.82 -2.18 -27.40
C ILE A 242 6.87 -2.16 -28.93
N CYS A 243 5.88 -1.54 -29.57
CA CYS A 243 5.80 -1.48 -31.03
C CYS A 243 6.67 -0.37 -31.66
N TRP A 244 7.47 0.36 -30.87
CA TRP A 244 8.25 1.52 -31.32
C TRP A 244 7.45 2.52 -32.19
N GLU A 245 6.17 2.72 -31.87
CA GLU A 245 5.36 3.71 -32.59
C GLU A 245 5.81 5.12 -32.21
N LYS A 246 6.21 5.91 -33.22
CA LYS A 246 6.54 7.33 -33.03
C LYS A 246 5.35 8.07 -32.41
N THR A 247 5.58 8.77 -31.31
CA THR A 247 4.59 9.66 -30.69
C THR A 247 4.21 10.75 -31.70
N LYS A 248 2.98 10.70 -32.22
CA LYS A 248 2.44 11.85 -32.96
C LYS A 248 2.40 13.04 -32.00
N PRO A 249 2.91 14.23 -32.40
CA PRO A 249 2.83 15.41 -31.55
C PRO A 249 1.37 15.68 -31.21
N ILE A 250 1.11 15.96 -29.93
CA ILE A 250 -0.22 16.32 -29.43
C ILE A 250 -0.65 17.57 -30.18
N GLY A 251 -1.56 17.42 -31.15
CA GLY A 251 -2.13 18.52 -31.88
C GLY A 251 -2.74 19.51 -30.89
N LYS A 252 -2.38 20.79 -31.02
CA LYS A 252 -2.94 21.88 -30.22
C LYS A 252 -4.46 21.74 -30.22
N ILE A 253 -5.05 21.65 -29.03
CA ILE A 253 -6.50 21.73 -28.85
C ILE A 253 -6.91 23.10 -29.42
N SER A 254 -7.52 23.10 -30.60
CA SER A 254 -8.16 24.28 -31.17
C SER A 254 -9.35 24.63 -30.28
N THR A 255 -9.19 25.60 -29.38
CA THR A 255 -10.30 26.28 -28.73
C THR A 255 -10.97 27.20 -29.76
N SER A 256 -11.75 26.62 -30.65
CA SER A 256 -12.75 27.35 -31.44
C SER A 256 -14.10 27.08 -30.81
N GLY A 257 -14.60 28.05 -30.04
CA GLY A 257 -15.90 27.99 -29.37
C GLY A 257 -16.32 29.38 -28.94
N ASN A 258 -17.08 30.04 -29.82
CA ASN A 258 -17.80 31.31 -29.68
C ASN A 258 -18.01 31.82 -28.24
N ARG A 259 -17.50 33.02 -27.94
CA ARG A 259 -18.09 33.89 -26.91
C ARG A 259 -19.33 34.55 -27.52
N PRO A 260 -20.53 34.43 -26.93
CA PRO A 260 -21.56 35.43 -27.11
C PRO A 260 -21.19 36.67 -26.28
N SER A 261 -21.04 37.78 -26.99
CA SER A 261 -21.00 39.14 -26.45
C SER A 261 -22.36 39.54 -25.85
N ALA A 262 -22.28 40.34 -24.78
CA ALA A 262 -23.30 41.27 -24.29
C ALA A 262 -24.59 40.67 -23.69
N PHE A 263 -24.86 41.00 -22.42
CA PHE A 263 -25.92 41.95 -22.12
C PHE A 263 -25.63 42.64 -20.78
N ILE A 264 -25.59 43.97 -20.84
CA ILE A 264 -25.63 44.91 -19.73
C ILE A 264 -27.09 45.04 -19.31
N LYS A 265 -27.40 44.76 -18.04
CA LYS A 265 -28.17 45.60 -17.13
C LYS A 265 -28.20 44.95 -15.74
#